data_AF-A0A1H2VIZ5-F1
#
_entry.id   AF-A0A1H2VIZ5-F1
#
_cell.length_a   1.000
_cell.length_b   1.000
_cell.length_c   1.000
_cell.angle_alpha   90.00
_cell.angle_beta   90.00
_cell.angle_gamma   90.00
#
_symmetry.space_group_name_H-M   'P 1'
#
loop_
_entity.id
_entity.type
_entity.pdbx_description
1 polymer ?
#
loop_
_entity_poly.entity_id
_entity_poly.type
_entity_poly.pdbx_seq_one_letter_code
_entity_poly.pdbx_strand_id
1 'polypeptide(L)' 'MLNEPFVFLLIPSQNREKSALILCERSGLDFNRHFVDHESNYKLAKQIVYTEDREPEETMKEILNQILNEKR' A
#
# COMPACT_ATOMS: atom_id res chain seq x y z
N MET A 1 7.06 -4.39 -21.94
CA MET A 1 6.51 -3.98 -20.62
C MET A 1 7.67 -4.00 -19.65
N LEU A 2 7.93 -2.91 -18.93
CA LEU A 2 8.91 -2.91 -17.84
C LEU A 2 8.44 -3.93 -16.80
N ASN A 3 9.25 -4.96 -16.54
CA ASN A 3 8.99 -5.92 -15.49
C ASN A 3 9.57 -5.34 -14.20
N GLU A 4 8.81 -4.45 -13.54
CA GLU A 4 9.19 -3.86 -12.26
C GLU A 4 8.78 -4.81 -11.12
N PRO A 5 9.73 -5.53 -10.47
CA PRO A 5 9.39 -6.45 -9.39
C PRO A 5 8.98 -5.73 -8.10
N PHE A 6 9.39 -4.46 -7.95
CA PHE A 6 9.27 -3.70 -6.71
C PHE A 6 8.17 -2.63 -6.78
N VAL A 7 6.94 -3.06 -7.05
CA VAL A 7 5.77 -2.19 -6.95
C VAL A 7 5.01 -2.50 -5.67
N PHE A 8 4.98 -1.53 -4.75
CA PHE A 8 4.32 -1.64 -3.45
C PHE A 8 3.06 -0.77 -3.41
N LEU A 9 1.94 -1.35 -3.00
CA LEU A 9 0.73 -0.60 -2.64
C LEU A 9 0.67 -0.45 -1.12
N LEU A 10 0.76 0.79 -0.65
CA LEU A 10 0.63 1.15 0.75
C LEU A 10 -0.80 1.60 1.03
N ILE A 11 -1.53 0.84 1.84
CA ILE A 11 -2.90 1.20 2.28
C ILE A 11 -3.07 0.87 3.76
N PRO A 12 -3.88 1.61 4.54
CA PRO A 12 -3.97 1.38 5.99
C PRO A 12 -4.38 -0.05 6.36
N SER A 13 -5.42 -0.58 5.74
CA SER A 13 -6.08 -1.83 6.12
C SER A 13 -6.38 -2.73 4.92
N GLN A 14 -6.44 -4.04 5.16
CA GLN A 14 -6.91 -5.02 4.17
C GLN A 14 -8.39 -4.83 3.83
N ASN A 15 -9.19 -4.32 4.77
CA ASN A 15 -10.56 -3.92 4.49
C ASN A 15 -10.54 -2.60 3.70
N ARG A 16 -10.97 -2.65 2.44
CA ARG A 16 -10.98 -1.49 1.52
C ARG A 16 -11.80 -0.33 2.06
N GLU A 17 -12.96 -0.59 2.62
CA GLU A 17 -13.81 0.44 3.21
C GLU A 17 -13.09 1.15 4.36
N LYS A 18 -12.51 0.37 5.27
CA LYS A 18 -11.73 0.89 6.40
C LYS A 18 -10.53 1.71 5.91
N SER A 19 -9.80 1.20 4.92
CA SER A 19 -8.69 1.90 4.27
C SER A 19 -9.11 3.25 3.68
N ALA A 20 -10.21 3.27 2.93
CA ALA A 20 -10.73 4.49 2.33
C ALA A 20 -11.11 5.51 3.40
N LEU A 21 -11.83 5.08 4.46
CA LEU A 21 -12.21 5.94 5.57
C LEU A 21 -10.99 6.60 6.22
N ILE A 22 -9.98 5.82 6.60
CA ILE A 22 -8.74 6.35 7.22
C ILE A 22 -8.04 7.35 6.30
N LEU A 23 -7.93 7.08 5.00
CA LEU A 23 -7.26 7.97 4.06
C LEU A 23 -8.06 9.26 3.78
N CYS A 24 -9.39 9.15 3.67
CA CYS A 24 -10.27 10.31 3.53
C CYS A 24 -10.22 11.20 4.78
N GLU A 25 -10.23 10.61 5.98
CA GLU A 25 -10.08 11.36 7.25
C GLU A 25 -8.74 12.08 7.35
N ARG A 26 -7.64 11.42 6.98
CA ARG A 26 -6.28 12.02 7.03
C ARG A 26 -6.08 13.16 6.04
N SER A 27 -6.69 13.08 4.87
CA SER A 27 -6.49 14.05 3.79
C SER A 27 -7.57 15.13 3.70
N GLY A 28 -8.77 14.87 4.24
CA GLY A 28 -9.97 15.64 3.99
C GLY A 28 -10.53 15.50 2.57
N LEU A 29 -10.08 14.49 1.80
CA LEU A 29 -10.37 14.34 0.37
C LEU A 29 -10.99 12.98 0.05
N ASP A 30 -12.17 12.99 -0.57
CA ASP A 30 -12.96 11.79 -0.87
C ASP A 30 -12.41 10.95 -2.05
N PHE A 31 -11.46 11.49 -2.83
CA PHE A 31 -10.87 10.75 -3.95
C PHE A 31 -10.09 9.51 -3.49
N ASN A 32 -9.68 9.43 -2.20
CA ASN A 32 -8.99 8.27 -1.69
C ASN A 32 -9.84 7.00 -1.74
N ARG A 33 -11.17 7.13 -1.71
CA ARG A 33 -12.07 6.01 -1.98
C ARG A 33 -11.84 5.43 -3.37
N HIS A 34 -11.79 6.29 -4.38
CA HIS A 34 -11.47 5.86 -5.75
C HIS A 34 -10.08 5.22 -5.83
N PHE A 35 -9.07 5.78 -5.16
CA PHE A 35 -7.74 5.16 -5.11
C PHE A 35 -7.77 3.76 -4.51
N VAL A 36 -8.45 3.56 -3.39
CA VAL A 36 -8.53 2.26 -2.70
C VAL A 36 -9.38 1.24 -3.47
N ASP A 37 -10.39 1.67 -4.20
CA ASP A 37 -11.27 0.76 -4.96
C ASP A 37 -10.75 0.42 -6.36
N HIS A 38 -9.84 1.23 -6.92
CA HIS A 38 -9.41 1.07 -8.30
C HIS A 38 -8.56 -0.21 -8.49
N GLU A 39 -9.10 -1.15 -9.27
CA GLU A 39 -8.50 -2.48 -9.49
C GLU A 39 -7.06 -2.42 -10.03
N SER A 40 -6.75 -1.43 -10.87
CA SER A 40 -5.40 -1.27 -11.44
C SER A 40 -4.31 -1.13 -10.38
N ASN A 41 -4.59 -0.54 -9.22
CA ASN A 41 -3.60 -0.42 -8.14
C ASN A 41 -3.19 -1.80 -7.62
N TYR A 42 -4.15 -2.71 -7.49
CA TYR A 42 -3.92 -4.09 -7.06
C TYR A 42 -3.30 -4.95 -8.15
N LYS A 43 -3.69 -4.75 -9.42
CA LYS A 43 -3.10 -5.46 -10.56
C LYS A 43 -1.64 -5.07 -10.81
N LEU A 44 -1.30 -3.80 -10.57
CA LEU A 44 0.05 -3.28 -10.75
C LEU A 44 0.96 -3.67 -9.59
N ALA A 45 0.46 -3.60 -8.36
CA ALA A 45 1.20 -3.95 -7.15
C ALA A 45 1.68 -5.40 -7.18
N LYS A 46 2.96 -5.61 -6.86
CA LYS A 46 3.52 -6.93 -6.62
C LYS A 46 3.38 -7.33 -5.16
N GLN A 47 3.37 -6.32 -4.28
CA GLN A 47 3.26 -6.49 -2.85
C GLN A 47 2.34 -5.40 -2.28
N ILE A 48 1.57 -5.73 -1.26
CA ILE A 48 0.67 -4.80 -0.56
C ILE A 48 1.14 -4.74 0.88
N VAL A 49 1.33 -3.53 1.41
CA VAL A 49 1.79 -3.31 2.78
C VAL A 49 0.71 -2.54 3.53
N TYR A 50 0.26 -3.12 4.64
CA TYR A 50 -0.74 -2.51 5.51
C TYR A 50 -0.07 -1.64 6.57
N THR A 51 -0.57 -0.42 6.76
CA THR A 51 0.09 0.62 7.59
C THR A 51 -0.72 1.06 8.80
N GLU A 52 -1.92 0.53 8.98
CA GLU A 52 -2.72 0.76 10.19
C GLU A 52 -1.99 0.24 11.43
N ASP A 53 -2.01 1.02 12.50
CA ASP A 53 -1.38 0.74 13.79
C ASP A 53 0.14 0.46 13.73
N ARG A 54 0.81 0.98 12.69
CA ARG A 54 2.25 0.83 12.48
C ARG A 54 2.97 2.16 12.42
N GLU A 55 4.18 2.17 12.95
CA GLU A 55 5.08 3.29 12.79
C GLU A 55 5.72 3.27 11.39
N PRO A 56 6.07 4.43 10.80
CA PRO A 56 6.72 4.51 9.50
C PRO A 56 7.98 3.64 9.39
N GLU A 57 8.79 3.56 10.44
CA GLU A 57 10.01 2.77 10.48
C GLU A 57 9.74 1.26 10.35
N GLU A 58 8.63 0.77 10.87
CA GLU A 58 8.24 -0.63 10.76
C GLU A 58 7.85 -0.97 9.33
N THR A 59 7.09 -0.08 8.69
CA THR A 59 6.69 -0.19 7.28
C THR A 59 7.92 -0.15 6.37
N MET A 60 8.84 0.78 6.61
CA MET A 60 10.11 0.89 5.88
C MET A 60 10.93 -0.39 6.00
N LYS A 61 11.10 -0.93 7.22
CA LYS A 61 11.87 -2.15 7.46
C LYS A 61 11.29 -3.35 6.71
N GLU A 62 9.96 -3.48 6.67
CA GLU A 62 9.30 -4.54 5.90
C GLU A 62 9.63 -4.44 4.41
N ILE A 63 9.45 -3.26 3.80
CA ILE A 63 9.73 -3.05 2.38
C ILE A 63 11.20 -3.33 2.06
N LEU A 64 12.11 -2.83 2.90
CA LEU A 64 13.55 -3.08 2.71
C LEU A 64 13.89 -4.57 2.82
N ASN A 65 13.29 -5.29 3.77
CA ASN A 65 13.48 -6.73 3.89
C ASN A 65 12.98 -7.49 2.67
N GLN A 66 11.83 -7.10 2.10
CA GLN A 66 11.29 -7.71 0.87
C GLN A 66 12.25 -7.47 -0.32
N ILE A 67 12.74 -6.25 -0.50
CA ILE A 67 13.69 -5.91 -1.57
C ILE A 67 15.04 -6.65 -1.41
N LEU A 68 15.56 -6.75 -0.19
CA LEU A 68 16.86 -7.37 0.08
C LEU A 68 16.82 -8.90 0.03
N ASN A 69 15.70 -9.52 0.41
CA ASN A 69 15.53 -10.96 0.36
C ASN A 69 15.25 -11.48 -1.06
N GLU A 70 14.61 -10.71 -1.94
CA GLU A 70 14.46 -11.08 -3.36
C GLU A 70 15.78 -11.06 -4.14
N LYS A 71 16.82 -10.38 -3.65
CA LYS A 71 18.15 -10.32 -4.27
C LYS A 71 19.08 -11.48 -3.88
N ARG A 72 18.63 -12.38 -3.00
CA ARG A 72 19.36 -13.57 -2.57
C ARG A 72 18.88 -14.80 -3.32
#